data_AF-A0AAD5QIK4-F1
#
_entry.id   AF-A0AAD5QIK4-F1
#
_cell.length_a   1.000
_cell.length_b   1.000
_cell.length_c   1.000
_cell.angle_alpha   90.00
_cell.angle_beta   90.00
_cell.angle_gamma   90.00
#
_symmetry.space_group_name_H-M   'P 1'
#
loop_
_entity.id
_entity.type
_entity.pdbx_description
1 polymer ?
#
loop_
_entity_poly.entity_id
_entity_poly.type
_entity_poly.pdbx_seq_one_letter_code
_entity_poly.pdbx_strand_id
1 'polypeptide(L)'
;MAPEVIRMQDSNPYTTLSDVYSFGIVMYEVLSSSLPYSNINNRDQILFMVGRGYLRPDVSKIRSDTPKSLLALYERCIKFNRDERPEFSEVLDKLRGISLPKLTRSTSAPSLCSGILDTAESFGNFSSNTPRTTHHLWGYL
;
A
#
# COMPACT_ATOMS: atom_id res chain seq x y z
N MET A 1 12.84 1.19 -5.51
CA MET A 1 14.03 0.41 -5.14
C MET A 1 14.71 1.07 -3.95
N ALA A 2 15.31 0.30 -3.05
CA ALA A 2 16.11 0.84 -1.96
C ALA A 2 17.40 1.50 -2.48
N PRO A 3 17.95 2.51 -1.80
CA PRO A 3 19.14 3.24 -2.26
C PRO A 3 20.34 2.35 -2.53
N GLU A 4 20.60 1.37 -1.66
CA GLU A 4 21.69 0.41 -1.82
C GLU A 4 21.53 -0.50 -3.05
N VAL A 5 20.28 -0.86 -3.38
CA VAL A 5 19.95 -1.66 -4.56
C VAL A 5 20.13 -0.81 -5.82
N ILE A 6 19.83 0.49 -5.75
CA ILE A 6 20.10 1.40 -6.89
C ILE A 6 21.61 1.57 -7.10
N ARG A 7 22.39 1.69 -6.02
CA ARG A 7 23.84 1.92 -6.11
C ARG A 7 24.63 0.70 -6.59
N MET A 8 24.15 -0.52 -6.34
CA MET A 8 24.82 -1.78 -6.73
C MET A 8 26.31 -1.83 -6.33
N GLN A 9 26.65 -1.30 -5.15
CA GLN A 9 28.03 -1.24 -4.66
C GLN A 9 28.45 -2.52 -3.92
N ASP A 10 27.49 -3.16 -3.26
CA ASP A 10 27.72 -4.43 -2.55
C ASP A 10 27.56 -5.61 -3.49
N SER A 11 28.24 -6.72 -3.19
CA SER A 11 28.08 -7.97 -3.96
C SER A 11 26.65 -8.51 -3.92
N ASN A 12 25.94 -8.32 -2.80
CA ASN A 12 24.53 -8.63 -2.67
C ASN A 12 23.78 -7.45 -1.99
N PRO A 13 23.18 -6.53 -2.75
CA PRO A 13 22.43 -5.41 -2.19
C PRO A 13 20.99 -5.81 -1.82
N TYR A 14 20.50 -6.96 -2.30
CA TYR A 14 19.17 -7.47 -1.99
C TYR A 14 19.18 -8.20 -0.65
N THR A 15 18.46 -7.62 0.30
CA THR A 15 18.36 -8.09 1.68
C THR A 15 16.92 -7.93 2.18
N THR A 16 16.57 -8.58 3.29
CA THR A 16 15.28 -8.36 3.96
C THR A 16 15.03 -6.88 4.24
N LEU A 17 16.06 -6.12 4.62
CA LEU A 17 15.98 -4.68 4.85
C LEU A 17 15.72 -3.86 3.58
N SER A 18 16.15 -4.35 2.41
CA SER A 18 15.80 -3.74 1.12
C SER A 18 14.32 -3.96 0.78
N ASP A 19 13.74 -5.09 1.20
CA ASP A 19 12.30 -5.36 1.09
C ASP A 19 11.48 -4.53 2.09
N VAL A 20 12.01 -4.27 3.29
CA VAL A 20 11.38 -3.32 4.23
C VAL A 20 11.28 -1.92 3.62
N TYR A 21 12.29 -1.48 2.89
CA TYR A 21 12.24 -0.20 2.19
C TYR A 21 11.17 -0.20 1.09
N SER A 22 11.10 -1.26 0.26
CA SER A 22 10.07 -1.35 -0.78
C SER A 22 8.67 -1.40 -0.18
N PHE A 23 8.48 -2.09 0.95
CA PHE A 23 7.26 -2.06 1.73
C PHE A 23 6.93 -0.64 2.24
N GLY A 24 7.92 0.12 2.71
CA GLY A 24 7.73 1.53 3.08
C GLY A 24 7.25 2.41 1.91
N ILE A 25 7.70 2.15 0.68
CA ILE A 25 7.19 2.83 -0.51
C ILE A 25 5.74 2.42 -0.81
N VAL A 26 5.37 1.15 -0.63
CA VAL A 26 3.97 0.71 -0.74
C VAL A 26 3.10 1.37 0.32
N MET A 27 3.59 1.48 1.57
CA MET A 27 2.88 2.22 2.62
C MET A 27 2.62 3.67 2.20
N TYR A 28 3.62 4.35 1.64
CA TYR A 28 3.43 5.70 1.11
C TYR A 28 2.29 5.76 0.09
N GLU A 29 2.29 4.85 -0.89
CA GLU A 29 1.26 4.82 -1.94
C GLU A 29 -0.14 4.61 -1.36
N VAL A 30 -0.29 3.72 -0.37
CA VAL A 30 -1.57 3.50 0.34
C VAL A 30 -1.99 4.76 1.12
N LEU A 31 -1.05 5.38 1.82
CA LEU A 31 -1.30 6.53 2.70
C LEU A 31 -1.56 7.84 1.95
N SER A 32 -0.99 8.01 0.76
CA SER A 32 -1.14 9.22 -0.05
C SER A 32 -2.06 9.01 -1.26
N SER A 33 -2.41 7.77 -1.59
CA SER A 33 -3.15 7.39 -2.82
C SER A 33 -2.48 7.92 -4.10
N SER A 34 -1.15 8.05 -4.11
CA SER A 34 -0.37 8.59 -5.22
C SER A 34 0.99 7.92 -5.34
N LEU A 35 1.52 7.83 -6.55
CA LEU A 35 2.89 7.36 -6.76
C LEU A 35 3.92 8.31 -6.12
N PRO A 36 5.04 7.77 -5.58
CA PRO A 36 6.13 8.61 -5.12
C PRO A 36 6.74 9.38 -6.29
N TYR A 37 7.20 10.61 -6.03
CA TYR A 37 7.90 11.45 -7.01
C TYR A 37 7.06 11.82 -8.25
N SER A 38 5.73 11.88 -8.13
CA SER A 38 4.81 12.20 -9.23
C SER A 38 5.07 13.57 -9.90
N ASN A 39 5.91 14.41 -9.31
CA ASN A 39 6.33 15.72 -9.80
C ASN A 39 7.62 15.67 -10.65
N ILE A 40 8.25 14.50 -10.81
CA ILE A 40 9.53 14.34 -11.52
C ILE A 40 9.32 13.36 -12.68
N ASN A 41 9.46 13.84 -13.92
CA ASN A 41 9.20 13.03 -15.11
C ASN A 41 10.43 12.20 -15.54
N ASN A 42 11.63 12.57 -15.10
CA ASN A 42 12.87 11.89 -15.48
C ASN A 42 13.18 10.74 -14.50
N ARG A 43 13.13 9.50 -15.01
CA ARG A 43 13.38 8.28 -14.22
C ARG A 43 14.82 8.16 -13.73
N ASP A 44 15.80 8.51 -14.57
CA ASP A 44 17.22 8.45 -14.23
C ASP A 44 17.56 9.48 -13.15
N GLN A 45 16.92 10.65 -13.20
CA GLN A 45 17.04 11.66 -12.14
C GLN A 45 16.53 11.12 -10.80
N ILE A 46 15.37 10.44 -10.79
CA ILE A 46 14.84 9.81 -9.57
C ILE A 46 15.82 8.76 -9.04
N LEU A 47 16.30 7.86 -9.90
CA LEU A 47 17.26 6.82 -9.49
C LEU A 47 18.53 7.44 -8.90
N PHE A 48 19.10 8.44 -9.56
CA PHE A 48 20.29 9.12 -9.08
C PHE A 48 20.06 9.80 -7.72
N MET A 49 18.98 10.57 -7.58
CA MET A 49 18.72 11.32 -6.34
C MET A 49 18.37 10.39 -5.16
N VAL A 50 17.61 9.32 -5.39
CA VAL A 50 17.32 8.32 -4.34
C VAL A 50 18.58 7.54 -3.98
N GLY A 51 19.36 7.09 -4.97
CA GLY A 51 20.61 6.35 -4.74
C GLY A 51 21.64 7.16 -3.94
N ARG A 52 21.66 8.49 -4.13
CA ARG A 52 22.49 9.44 -3.37
C ARG A 52 21.90 9.87 -2.02
N GLY A 53 20.65 9.53 -1.72
CA GLY A 53 20.00 9.93 -0.47
C GLY A 53 19.50 11.38 -0.43
N TYR A 54 19.27 12.00 -1.59
CA TYR A 54 18.77 13.37 -1.71
C TYR A 54 17.26 13.47 -1.88
N LEU A 55 16.62 12.38 -2.34
CA LEU A 55 15.19 12.35 -2.62
C LEU A 55 14.49 11.31 -1.75
N ARG A 56 13.40 11.73 -1.11
CA ARG A 56 12.46 10.90 -0.35
C ARG A 56 11.03 11.22 -0.76
N PRO A 57 10.06 10.29 -0.61
CA PRO A 57 8.67 10.59 -0.92
C PRO A 57 8.15 11.76 -0.05
N ASP A 58 7.24 12.54 -0.62
CA ASP A 58 6.77 13.78 -0.01
C ASP A 58 5.71 13.50 1.05
N VAL A 59 6.13 13.60 2.31
CA VAL A 59 5.26 13.35 3.48
C VAL A 59 4.04 14.28 3.50
N SER A 60 4.09 15.45 2.87
CA SER A 60 2.95 16.37 2.83
C SER A 60 1.75 15.84 2.04
N LYS A 61 1.97 14.84 1.17
CA LYS A 61 0.90 14.19 0.39
C LYS A 61 0.19 13.07 1.17
N ILE A 62 0.73 12.66 2.31
CA ILE A 62 0.08 11.66 3.17
C ILE A 62 -1.17 12.30 3.80
N ARG A 63 -2.26 11.54 3.86
CA ARG A 63 -3.51 12.03 4.44
C ARG A 63 -3.32 12.46 5.89
N SER A 64 -3.91 13.59 6.25
CA SER A 64 -3.80 14.19 7.58
C SER A 64 -4.47 13.37 8.70
N ASP A 65 -5.39 12.47 8.36
CA ASP A 65 -6.04 11.54 9.30
C ASP A 65 -5.22 10.28 9.61
N THR A 66 -4.03 10.14 9.01
CA THR A 66 -3.12 9.02 9.25
C THR A 66 -2.67 8.98 10.72
N PRO A 67 -2.80 7.85 11.43
CA PRO A 67 -2.28 7.73 12.79
C PRO A 67 -0.78 8.03 12.86
N LYS A 68 -0.36 8.83 13.85
CA LYS A 68 1.04 9.23 14.02
C LYS A 68 2.00 8.04 14.15
N SER A 69 1.56 6.95 14.78
CA SER A 69 2.31 5.70 14.89
C SER A 69 2.55 5.03 13.54
N LEU A 70 1.57 5.08 12.64
CA LEU A 70 1.69 4.54 11.28
C LEU A 70 2.66 5.38 10.45
N LEU A 71 2.58 6.71 10.58
CA LEU A 71 3.50 7.63 9.92
C LEU A 71 4.95 7.42 10.38
N ALA A 72 5.16 7.30 11.70
CA ALA A 72 6.49 7.05 12.27
C ALA A 72 7.06 5.68 11.82
N LEU A 73 6.21 4.66 11.68
CA LEU A 73 6.61 3.36 11.14
C LEU A 73 7.06 3.49 9.68
N TYR A 74 6.26 4.17 8.86
CA TYR A 74 6.62 4.46 7.47
C TYR A 74 7.98 5.16 7.36
N GLU A 75 8.20 6.23 8.14
CA GLU A 75 9.45 6.99 8.12
C GLU A 75 10.67 6.14 8.48
N ARG A 76 10.51 5.16 9.38
CA ARG A 76 11.56 4.19 9.72
C ARG A 76 11.82 3.20 8.59
N CYS A 77 10.78 2.70 7.92
CA CYS A 77 10.94 1.76 6.80
C CYS A 77 11.71 2.37 5.62
N ILE A 78 11.56 3.68 5.35
CA ILE A 78 12.19 4.36 4.22
C ILE A 78 13.54 5.04 4.54
N LYS A 79 14.21 4.67 5.65
CA LYS A 79 15.53 5.20 5.98
C LYS A 79 16.56 4.85 4.90
N PHE A 80 17.42 5.81 4.57
CA PHE A 80 18.47 5.59 3.56
C PHE A 80 19.53 4.59 4.03
N ASN A 81 19.91 4.66 5.31
CA ASN A 81 20.71 3.63 5.94
C ASN A 81 19.85 2.38 6.19
N ARG A 82 20.29 1.21 5.73
CA ARG A 82 19.52 -0.03 5.87
C ARG A 82 19.44 -0.50 7.32
N ASP A 83 20.49 -0.26 8.10
CA ASP A 83 20.60 -0.75 9.50
C ASP A 83 19.69 0.04 10.46
N GLU A 84 19.17 1.19 10.01
CA GLU A 84 18.18 1.97 10.76
C GLU A 84 16.74 1.51 10.53
N ARG A 85 16.52 0.60 9.56
CA ARG A 85 15.20 0.09 9.23
C ARG A 85 14.81 -1.02 10.22
N PRO A 86 13.53 -1.11 10.59
CA PRO A 86 13.03 -2.18 11.44
C PRO A 86 13.04 -3.52 10.68
N GLU A 87 13.16 -4.62 11.40
CA GLU A 87 12.86 -5.95 10.86
C GLU A 87 11.35 -6.11 10.68
N PHE A 88 10.93 -7.00 9.76
CA PHE A 88 9.50 -7.22 9.50
C PHE A 88 8.71 -7.70 10.73
N SER A 89 9.36 -8.40 11.67
CA SER A 89 8.74 -8.77 12.95
C SER A 89 8.31 -7.53 13.73
N GLU A 90 9.19 -6.54 13.85
CA GLU A 90 8.88 -5.26 14.50
C GLU A 90 7.81 -4.49 13.72
N VAL A 91 7.90 -4.46 12.38
CA VAL A 91 6.89 -3.83 11.51
C VAL A 91 5.51 -4.41 11.79
N LEU A 92 5.40 -5.74 11.84
CA LEU A 92 4.13 -6.44 12.07
C LEU A 92 3.56 -6.14 13.46
N ASP A 93 4.39 -6.18 14.49
CA ASP A 93 3.98 -5.88 15.86
C ASP A 93 3.49 -4.43 16.00
N LYS A 94 4.20 -3.48 15.37
CA LYS A 94 3.77 -2.08 15.32
C LYS A 94 2.44 -1.93 14.58
N LEU A 95 2.26 -2.59 13.44
CA LEU A 95 1.00 -2.56 12.69
C LEU A 95 -0.18 -3.11 13.48
N ARG A 96 0.00 -4.23 14.20
CA ARG A 96 -1.03 -4.83 15.06
C ARG A 96 -1.44 -3.93 16.21
N GLY A 97 -0.48 -3.16 16.75
CA GLY A 97 -0.73 -2.21 17.83
C GLY A 97 -1.46 -0.93 17.40
N ILE A 98 -1.64 -0.69 16.10
CA ILE A 98 -2.33 0.50 15.61
C ILE A 98 -3.85 0.25 15.66
N SER A 99 -4.52 0.92 16.59
CA SER A 99 -5.98 0.96 16.63
C SER A 99 -6.50 1.82 15.49
N LEU A 100 -7.04 1.18 14.46
CA LEU A 100 -7.75 1.87 13.38
C LEU A 100 -9.19 2.18 13.82
N PRO A 101 -9.77 3.32 13.39
CA PRO A 101 -11.20 3.55 13.57
C PRO A 101 -11.96 2.40 12.90
N LYS A 102 -12.95 1.86 13.60
CA LYS A 102 -13.82 0.81 13.04
C LYS A 102 -14.45 1.39 11.78
N LEU A 103 -14.16 0.79 10.63
CA LEU A 103 -14.85 1.10 9.39
C LEU A 103 -16.33 0.80 9.62
N THR A 104 -17.14 1.84 9.84
CA THR A 104 -18.59 1.70 9.83
C THR A 104 -18.95 1.34 8.41
N ARG A 105 -19.17 0.03 8.18
CA ARG A 105 -19.61 -0.48 6.89
C ARG A 105 -20.85 0.32 6.50
N SER A 106 -20.78 1.08 5.40
CA SER A 106 -21.93 1.80 4.87
C SER A 106 -23.08 0.80 4.77
N THR A 107 -24.26 1.17 5.26
CA THR A 107 -25.49 0.39 5.17
C THR A 107 -25.99 0.37 3.72
N SER A 108 -25.16 -0.18 2.83
CA SER A 108 -25.50 -0.57 1.46
C SER A 108 -25.58 -2.11 1.38
N ALA A 109 -25.68 -2.79 2.53
CA ALA A 109 -26.11 -4.17 2.55
C ALA A 109 -27.56 -4.20 2.03
N PRO A 110 -27.86 -4.92 0.94
CA PRO A 110 -29.25 -5.14 0.58
C PRO A 110 -29.91 -5.86 1.75
N SER A 111 -31.06 -5.36 2.19
CA SER A 111 -31.91 -6.03 3.16
C SER A 111 -32.50 -7.30 2.54
N LEU A 112 -31.70 -8.34 2.36
CA LEU A 112 -32.15 -9.64 1.87
C LEU A 112 -31.46 -10.76 2.64
N CYS A 113 -31.66 -10.79 3.95
CA CYS A 113 -31.76 -12.04 4.70
C CYS A 113 -32.37 -11.73 6.08
N SER A 114 -33.69 -11.66 6.17
CA SER A 114 -34.41 -11.67 7.46
C SER A 114 -35.05 -13.03 7.74
N GLY A 115 -34.64 -14.09 7.05
CA GLY A 115 -35.21 -15.42 7.26
C GLY A 115 -34.30 -16.50 6.72
N ILE A 116 -34.22 -17.59 7.48
CA ILE A 116 -33.48 -18.83 7.24
C ILE A 116 -32.05 -18.79 7.79
N LEU A 117 -31.97 -18.73 9.12
CA LEU A 117 -31.04 -19.58 9.85
C LEU A 117 -31.87 -20.82 10.23
N ASP A 118 -31.81 -21.87 9.43
CA ASP A 118 -31.98 -23.25 9.91
C ASP A 118 -31.71 -24.27 8.81
N THR A 119 -31.02 -25.33 9.22
CA THR A 119 -30.75 -26.61 8.56
C THR A 119 -29.63 -26.71 7.51
N ALA A 120 -28.89 -27.79 7.68
CA ALA A 120 -27.61 -28.12 7.11
C ALA A 120 -27.69 -28.73 5.69
N GLU A 121 -26.50 -28.87 5.12
CA GLU A 121 -26.08 -29.79 4.06
C GLU A 121 -26.03 -29.32 2.59
N SER A 122 -24.88 -29.70 2.01
CA SER A 122 -24.60 -30.03 0.61
C SER A 122 -24.25 -28.93 -0.39
N PHE A 123 -22.96 -28.97 -0.74
CA PHE A 123 -22.35 -28.80 -2.06
C PHE A 123 -23.33 -28.70 -3.24
N GLY A 124 -23.18 -27.64 -4.05
CA GLY A 124 -23.68 -27.67 -5.42
C GLY A 124 -23.90 -26.28 -6.04
N ASN A 125 -23.11 -25.98 -7.06
CA ASN A 125 -23.37 -25.04 -8.16
C ASN A 125 -23.15 -23.55 -7.88
N PHE A 126 -21.91 -23.11 -8.10
CA PHE A 126 -21.61 -21.74 -8.50
C PHE A 126 -22.13 -21.52 -9.94
N SER A 127 -23.31 -20.93 -10.08
CA SER A 127 -23.75 -20.32 -11.34
C SER A 127 -23.45 -18.82 -11.27
N SER A 128 -22.42 -18.38 -12.01
CA SER A 128 -22.06 -16.98 -12.12
C SER A 128 -23.03 -16.26 -13.05
N ASN A 129 -24.04 -15.59 -12.49
CA ASN A 129 -24.82 -14.58 -13.21
C ASN A 129 -24.41 -13.20 -12.73
N THR A 130 -23.40 -12.61 -13.38
CA THR A 130 -23.15 -11.16 -13.32
C THR A 130 -24.08 -10.44 -14.30
N PRO A 131 -24.82 -9.40 -13.89
CA PRO A 131 -25.56 -8.58 -14.83
C PRO A 131 -24.60 -7.76 -15.70
N ARG A 132 -24.75 -7.84 -17.03
CA ARG A 132 -24.05 -6.98 -18.01
C ARG A 132 -24.52 -5.54 -17.84
N THR A 133 -23.62 -4.65 -17.45
CA THR A 133 -23.83 -3.20 -17.58
C THR A 133 -23.73 -2.81 -19.05
N THR A 134 -24.83 -2.32 -19.61
CA THR A 134 -24.92 -1.74 -20.95
C THR A 134 -24.14 -0.43 -21.02
N HIS A 135 -23.06 -0.40 -21.79
CA HIS A 135 -22.43 0.86 -22.20
C HIS A 135 -23.29 1.52 -23.29
N HIS A 136 -23.80 2.71 -23.00
CA HIS A 136 -24.41 3.58 -24.00
C HIS A 136 -23.34 4.01 -25.02
N LEU A 137 -23.63 3.72 -26.28
CA LEU A 137 -22.85 4.03 -27.47
C LEU A 137 -22.66 5.55 -27.61
N TRP A 138 -21.41 6.00 -27.75
CA TRP A 138 -21.10 7.27 -28.41
C TRP A 138 -21.08 7.00 -29.93
N GLY A 139 -22.03 7.61 -30.65
CA GLY A 139 -22.08 7.63 -32.10
C GLY A 139 -21.98 9.06 -32.63
N TYR A 140 -20.92 9.30 -33.41
CA TYR A 140 -20.77 10.23 -34.54
C TYR A 140 -21.15 11.72 -34.42
N LEU A 141 -20.11 12.56 -34.45
CA LEU A 141 -19.82 13.45 -35.59
C LEU A 141 -18.29 13.51 -35.78
#